data_AF-A0A914FJ36-F1
#
_entry.id   AF-A0A914FJ36-F1
#
_cell.length_a   1.000
_cell.length_b   1.000
_cell.length_c   1.000
_cell.angle_alpha   90.00
_cell.angle_beta   90.00
_cell.angle_gamma   90.00
#
_symmetry.space_group_name_H-M   'P 1'
#
loop_
_entity.id
_entity.type
_entity.pdbx_description
1 polymer ?
#
loop_
_entity_poly.entity_id
_entity_poly.type
_entity_poly.pdbx_seq_one_letter_code
_entity_poly.pdbx_strand_id
1 'polypeptide(L)'
;MEYEDMFPYTGELKIFRAPNAYSPKILEEILKLASENGLELIPLIQTFGHLQFVLKHSKYQHLREVPDKTDTICPSDSKSIQLIQEMLRQIQAAHPKSKSIHIGCDEAWNIAKDERCQNKLKTDFGNSLERLKLSHISTVAKFAKDTLGFKSVLAWDDLLRKIPTPLLTEFQIGEYILPVIWNYDLDVSSSNKFPAGMFQRYTKIFPKIIFGSVFKGAENGNTTFVKIDRYLSNLKSFFNLYEEKKENLEGRIAGIAVTGWQRFWHGIELCEILPEGIPSLVNEAIYINNPSLRKDGITKKVFETLKCKTRDSKELHFNGNIYVPRKEEIYANCNFPGVDVYALVSS
;
A
#
# COMPACT_ATOMS: atom_id res chain seq x y z
N MET A 1 -3.41 -7.46 -1.97
CA MET A 1 -3.04 -7.25 -3.40
C MET A 1 -3.72 -5.99 -3.86
N GLU A 2 -2.95 -5.02 -4.34
CA GLU A 2 -3.49 -3.83 -4.99
C GLU A 2 -3.71 -4.05 -6.47
N TYR A 3 -4.89 -3.68 -6.94
CA TYR A 3 -5.31 -4.04 -8.29
C TYR A 3 -5.22 -2.92 -9.32
N GLU A 4 -5.70 -1.70 -9.00
CA GLU A 4 -5.97 -0.65 -9.99
C GLU A 4 -6.62 -1.22 -11.29
N ASP A 5 -5.95 -1.06 -12.44
CA ASP A 5 -6.36 -1.51 -13.77
C ASP A 5 -6.06 -2.99 -14.07
N MET A 6 -5.40 -3.70 -13.15
CA MET A 6 -5.13 -5.13 -13.29
C MET A 6 -6.32 -6.00 -12.87
N PHE A 7 -7.33 -5.44 -12.19
CA PHE A 7 -8.54 -6.19 -11.83
C PHE A 7 -9.39 -6.49 -13.08
N PRO A 8 -9.96 -7.70 -13.23
CA PRO A 8 -10.83 -8.08 -14.34
C PRO A 8 -12.22 -7.44 -14.28
N TYR A 9 -12.32 -6.10 -14.30
CA TYR A 9 -13.60 -5.40 -14.33
C TYR A 9 -14.49 -5.85 -15.49
N THR A 10 -15.80 -5.87 -15.23
CA THR A 10 -16.84 -6.30 -16.17
C THR A 10 -17.87 -5.20 -16.42
N GLY A 11 -18.74 -5.41 -17.41
CA GLY A 11 -19.78 -4.45 -17.80
C GLY A 11 -19.20 -3.09 -18.19
N GLU A 12 -19.83 -2.02 -17.70
CA GLU A 12 -19.45 -0.63 -17.97
C GLU A 12 -18.05 -0.26 -17.44
N LEU A 13 -17.52 -1.02 -16.47
CA LEU A 13 -16.21 -0.81 -15.88
C LEU A 13 -15.08 -1.53 -16.64
N LYS A 14 -15.40 -2.35 -17.64
CA LYS A 14 -14.42 -3.08 -18.47
C LYS A 14 -13.37 -2.15 -19.08
N ILE A 15 -13.73 -0.89 -19.34
CA ILE A 15 -12.84 0.13 -19.90
C ILE A 15 -11.63 0.44 -19.00
N PHE A 16 -11.71 0.18 -17.68
CA PHE A 16 -10.61 0.41 -16.75
C PHE A 16 -9.46 -0.58 -16.90
N ARG A 17 -9.71 -1.73 -17.52
CA ARG A 17 -8.73 -2.81 -17.60
C ARG A 17 -7.54 -2.42 -18.45
N ALA A 18 -6.35 -2.68 -17.92
CA ALA A 18 -5.16 -2.75 -18.74
C ALA A 18 -5.30 -3.89 -19.78
N PRO A 19 -4.65 -3.79 -20.95
CA PRO A 19 -4.63 -4.88 -21.93
C PRO A 19 -4.12 -6.21 -21.35
N ASN A 20 -3.22 -6.13 -20.37
CA ASN A 20 -2.62 -7.25 -19.64
C ASN A 20 -3.25 -7.47 -18.24
N ALA A 21 -4.44 -6.93 -17.97
CA ALA A 21 -5.17 -7.19 -16.73
C ALA A 21 -5.36 -8.70 -16.50
N TYR A 22 -5.45 -9.11 -15.24
CA TYR A 22 -5.68 -10.51 -14.90
C TYR A 22 -6.94 -11.03 -15.60
N SER A 23 -6.91 -12.28 -16.05
CA SER A 23 -8.14 -12.98 -16.43
C SER A 23 -8.83 -13.52 -15.17
N PRO A 24 -10.15 -13.75 -15.21
CA PRO A 24 -10.85 -14.42 -14.11
C PRO A 24 -10.18 -15.73 -13.69
N LYS A 25 -9.71 -16.53 -14.65
CA LYS A 25 -8.99 -17.79 -14.41
C LYS A 25 -7.69 -17.58 -13.62
N ILE A 26 -6.90 -16.56 -13.97
CA ILE A 26 -5.66 -16.26 -13.24
C ILE A 26 -5.97 -15.79 -11.82
N LEU A 27 -7.02 -14.97 -11.64
CA LEU A 27 -7.44 -14.53 -10.31
C LEU A 27 -7.91 -15.72 -9.44
N GLU A 28 -8.71 -16.63 -10.00
CA GLU A 28 -9.11 -17.87 -9.34
C GLU A 28 -7.91 -18.73 -8.92
N GLU A 29 -6.89 -18.84 -9.78
CA GLU A 29 -5.66 -19.56 -9.47
C GLU A 29 -4.88 -18.90 -8.32
N ILE A 30 -4.75 -17.57 -8.32
CA ILE A 30 -4.10 -16.82 -7.22
C ILE A 30 -4.86 -17.06 -5.90
N LEU A 31 -6.20 -16.97 -5.92
CA LEU A 31 -7.05 -17.21 -4.75
C LEU A 31 -6.91 -18.64 -4.23
N LYS A 32 -6.86 -19.62 -5.14
CA LYS A 32 -6.66 -21.03 -4.82
C LYS A 32 -5.31 -21.24 -4.14
N LEU A 33 -4.22 -20.75 -4.75
CA LEU A 33 -2.86 -20.87 -4.21
C LEU A 33 -2.74 -20.21 -2.83
N ALA A 34 -3.32 -19.02 -2.64
CA ALA A 34 -3.36 -18.37 -1.34
C ALA A 34 -4.04 -19.28 -0.29
N SER A 35 -5.22 -19.81 -0.62
CA SER A 35 -5.97 -20.69 0.27
C SER A 35 -5.23 -22.00 0.59
N GLU A 36 -4.59 -22.62 -0.39
CA GLU A 36 -3.82 -23.86 -0.20
C GLU A 36 -2.60 -23.65 0.72
N ASN A 37 -2.08 -22.42 0.77
CA ASN A 37 -0.98 -22.02 1.65
C ASN A 37 -1.46 -21.38 2.97
N GLY A 38 -2.76 -21.43 3.28
CA GLY A 38 -3.31 -20.86 4.52
C GLY A 38 -3.26 -19.32 4.58
N LEU A 39 -3.17 -18.65 3.43
CA LEU A 39 -3.14 -17.20 3.30
C LEU A 39 -4.52 -16.65 2.92
N GLU A 40 -4.87 -15.49 3.48
CA GLU A 40 -6.01 -14.70 3.02
C GLU A 40 -5.53 -13.66 1.99
N LEU A 41 -6.13 -13.66 0.80
CA LEU A 41 -5.89 -12.62 -0.21
C LEU A 41 -6.82 -11.42 0.02
N ILE A 42 -6.33 -10.41 0.74
CA ILE A 42 -7.04 -9.15 0.98
C ILE A 42 -6.92 -8.25 -0.27
N PRO A 43 -8.02 -7.88 -0.95
CA PRO A 43 -7.99 -6.94 -2.05
C PRO A 43 -7.75 -5.50 -1.55
N LEU A 44 -6.93 -4.75 -2.28
CA LEU A 44 -6.77 -3.30 -2.12
C LEU A 44 -7.25 -2.61 -3.39
N ILE A 45 -8.19 -1.69 -3.25
CA ILE A 45 -8.64 -0.84 -4.33
C ILE A 45 -8.67 0.62 -3.91
N GLN A 46 -8.28 1.51 -4.82
CA GLN A 46 -8.31 2.94 -4.57
C GLN A 46 -9.72 3.50 -4.72
N THR A 47 -10.14 4.33 -3.77
CA THR A 47 -11.49 4.90 -3.71
C THR A 47 -11.52 6.40 -3.45
N PHE A 48 -10.37 7.08 -3.46
CA PHE A 48 -10.31 8.52 -3.20
C PHE A 48 -9.23 9.24 -4.03
N GLY A 49 -7.97 9.11 -3.62
CA GLY A 49 -6.80 9.42 -4.44
C GLY A 49 -6.45 8.22 -5.33
N HIS A 50 -5.34 8.34 -6.07
CA HIS A 50 -4.80 7.29 -6.95
C HIS A 50 -5.81 6.67 -7.94
N LEU A 51 -6.79 7.47 -8.37
CA LEU A 51 -7.84 7.03 -9.30
C LEU A 51 -7.51 7.33 -10.76
N GLN A 52 -6.24 7.54 -11.12
CA GLN A 52 -5.84 7.85 -12.50
C GLN A 52 -6.26 6.75 -13.48
N PHE A 53 -6.25 5.48 -13.06
CA PHE A 53 -6.71 4.35 -13.88
C PHE A 53 -8.20 4.44 -14.25
N VAL A 54 -9.01 5.12 -13.45
CA VAL A 54 -10.44 5.37 -13.68
C VAL A 54 -10.66 6.70 -14.39
N LEU A 55 -10.07 7.76 -13.85
CA LEU A 55 -10.37 9.14 -14.24
C LEU A 55 -9.64 9.57 -15.51
N LYS A 56 -8.68 8.80 -16.04
CA LYS A 56 -8.10 9.02 -17.37
C LYS A 56 -9.11 8.89 -18.51
N HIS A 57 -10.19 8.13 -18.30
CA HIS A 57 -11.20 7.88 -19.32
C HIS A 57 -12.20 9.05 -19.42
N SER A 58 -12.44 9.54 -20.63
CA SER A 58 -13.35 10.68 -20.91
C SER A 58 -14.75 10.51 -20.31
N LYS A 59 -15.28 9.27 -20.32
CA LYS A 59 -16.56 8.91 -19.70
C LYS A 59 -16.67 9.35 -18.23
N TYR A 60 -15.57 9.31 -17.47
CA TYR A 60 -15.54 9.60 -16.04
C TYR A 60 -14.85 10.93 -15.70
N GLN A 61 -14.47 11.72 -16.70
CA GLN A 61 -13.80 13.02 -16.51
C GLN A 61 -14.64 13.99 -15.66
N HIS A 62 -15.96 13.93 -15.79
CA HIS A 62 -16.87 14.76 -14.99
C HIS A 62 -16.81 14.45 -13.49
N LEU A 63 -16.27 13.32 -13.06
CA LEU A 63 -16.14 12.95 -11.64
C LEU A 63 -14.84 13.44 -11.02
N ARG A 64 -13.92 14.04 -11.79
CA ARG A 64 -12.66 14.58 -11.27
C ARG A 64 -12.94 15.74 -10.32
N GLU A 65 -12.12 15.85 -9.29
CA GLU A 65 -12.09 17.01 -8.40
C GLU A 65 -11.48 18.24 -9.08
N VAL A 66 -10.49 18.03 -9.94
CA VAL A 66 -9.83 19.10 -10.71
C VAL A 66 -9.88 18.68 -12.18
N PRO A 67 -10.47 19.47 -13.10
CA PRO A 67 -10.74 19.02 -14.47
C PRO A 67 -9.53 18.46 -15.24
N ASP A 68 -8.36 19.05 -15.04
CA ASP A 68 -7.08 18.67 -15.68
C ASP A 68 -6.27 17.63 -14.91
N LYS A 69 -6.74 17.17 -13.74
CA LYS A 69 -6.06 16.15 -12.93
C LYS A 69 -6.89 14.89 -12.78
N THR A 70 -6.23 13.73 -12.91
CA THR A 70 -6.88 12.42 -12.89
C THR A 70 -6.69 11.68 -11.57
N ASP A 71 -6.08 12.28 -10.55
CA ASP A 71 -5.71 11.59 -9.31
C ASP A 71 -6.87 11.45 -8.31
N THR A 72 -7.68 12.50 -8.14
CA THR A 72 -8.67 12.59 -7.07
C THR A 72 -10.09 12.69 -7.64
N ILE A 73 -10.98 11.83 -7.14
CA ILE A 73 -12.42 11.87 -7.45
C ILE A 73 -13.14 12.87 -6.55
N CYS A 74 -14.15 13.57 -7.07
CA CYS A 74 -15.00 14.48 -6.30
C CYS A 74 -15.95 13.67 -5.40
N PRO A 75 -15.80 13.71 -4.06
CA PRO A 75 -16.65 12.96 -3.14
C PRO A 75 -18.06 13.56 -2.98
N SER A 76 -18.28 14.79 -3.47
CA SER A 76 -19.59 15.48 -3.37
C SER A 76 -20.54 15.17 -4.52
N ASP A 77 -20.09 14.47 -5.56
CA ASP A 77 -20.95 13.98 -6.64
C ASP A 77 -21.48 12.58 -6.30
N SER A 78 -22.80 12.42 -6.28
CA SER A 78 -23.45 11.12 -6.04
C SER A 78 -23.02 10.03 -7.04
N LYS A 79 -22.66 10.40 -8.28
CA LYS A 79 -22.17 9.46 -9.29
C LYS A 79 -20.79 8.92 -8.96
N SER A 80 -19.95 9.69 -8.26
CA SER A 80 -18.67 9.21 -7.75
C SER A 80 -18.87 8.08 -6.74
N ILE A 81 -19.82 8.25 -5.81
CA ILE A 81 -20.15 7.22 -4.82
C ILE A 81 -20.74 5.98 -5.51
N GLN A 82 -21.64 6.14 -6.48
CA GLN A 82 -22.19 5.01 -7.24
C GLN A 82 -21.11 4.20 -7.98
N LEU A 83 -20.15 4.89 -8.60
CA LEU A 83 -19.02 4.27 -9.29
C LEU A 83 -18.14 3.48 -8.30
N ILE A 84 -17.78 4.08 -7.16
CA ILE A 84 -16.97 3.41 -6.12
C ILE A 84 -17.71 2.19 -5.57
N GLN A 85 -19.01 2.31 -5.28
CA GLN A 85 -19.83 1.19 -4.83
C GLN A 85 -19.84 0.04 -5.84
N GLU A 86 -19.92 0.35 -7.14
CA GLU A 86 -19.88 -0.68 -8.18
C GLU A 86 -18.50 -1.36 -8.27
N MET A 87 -17.40 -0.60 -8.18
CA MET A 87 -16.07 -1.18 -8.09
C MET A 87 -15.94 -2.13 -6.89
N LEU A 88 -16.43 -1.71 -5.72
CA LEU A 88 -16.38 -2.53 -4.50
C LEU A 88 -17.27 -3.78 -4.59
N ARG A 89 -18.44 -3.72 -5.24
CA ARG A 89 -19.28 -4.90 -5.50
C ARG A 89 -18.54 -5.94 -6.33
N GLN A 90 -17.88 -5.51 -7.42
CA GLN A 90 -17.12 -6.44 -8.26
C GLN A 90 -15.93 -7.05 -7.50
N ILE A 91 -15.24 -6.26 -6.67
CA ILE A 91 -14.15 -6.76 -5.80
C ILE A 91 -14.69 -7.80 -4.82
N GLN A 92 -15.80 -7.53 -4.13
CA GLN A 92 -16.39 -8.49 -3.19
C GLN A 92 -16.82 -9.79 -3.90
N ALA A 93 -17.44 -9.68 -5.08
CA ALA A 93 -17.86 -10.84 -5.86
C ALA A 93 -16.67 -11.71 -6.30
N ALA A 94 -15.53 -11.09 -6.61
CA ALA A 94 -14.30 -11.79 -6.97
C ALA A 94 -13.51 -12.32 -5.75
N HIS A 95 -13.76 -11.80 -4.55
CA HIS A 95 -13.10 -12.20 -3.30
C HIS A 95 -14.09 -12.74 -2.23
N PRO A 96 -14.94 -13.74 -2.55
CA PRO A 96 -16.04 -14.15 -1.68
C PRO A 96 -15.58 -14.74 -0.33
N LYS A 97 -14.32 -15.18 -0.23
CA LYS A 97 -13.73 -15.74 1.00
C LYS A 97 -12.95 -14.72 1.83
N SER A 98 -12.68 -13.52 1.30
CA SER A 98 -11.92 -12.52 2.04
C SER A 98 -12.82 -11.90 3.10
N LYS A 99 -12.33 -11.87 4.33
CA LYS A 99 -12.97 -11.22 5.48
C LYS A 99 -12.67 -9.73 5.51
N SER A 100 -11.62 -9.30 4.81
CA SER A 100 -11.12 -7.95 4.87
C SER A 100 -11.01 -7.31 3.49
N ILE A 101 -11.05 -5.99 3.42
CA ILE A 101 -10.77 -5.22 2.21
C ILE A 101 -9.94 -4.00 2.59
N HIS A 102 -9.04 -3.56 1.72
CA HIS A 102 -8.36 -2.28 1.85
C HIS A 102 -8.93 -1.29 0.83
N ILE A 103 -9.51 -0.18 1.29
CA ILE A 103 -10.20 0.79 0.43
C ILE A 103 -9.31 1.94 -0.06
N GLY A 104 -8.01 1.87 0.26
CA GLY A 104 -7.03 2.89 -0.10
C GLY A 104 -7.23 4.13 0.77
N CYS A 105 -7.79 5.17 0.15
CA CYS A 105 -8.10 6.46 0.78
C CYS A 105 -6.88 7.28 1.20
N ASP A 106 -5.75 7.14 0.50
CA ASP A 106 -4.54 7.93 0.68
C ASP A 106 -4.44 9.09 -0.32
N GLU A 107 -3.59 10.06 0.01
CA GLU A 107 -2.99 11.01 -0.95
C GLU A 107 -3.97 11.79 -1.86
N ALA A 108 -5.21 12.01 -1.39
CA ALA A 108 -6.21 12.86 -2.05
C ALA A 108 -5.89 14.36 -1.87
N TRP A 109 -4.71 14.80 -2.35
CA TRP A 109 -4.16 16.15 -2.13
C TRP A 109 -4.92 17.26 -2.86
N ASN A 110 -5.68 16.93 -3.90
CA ASN A 110 -6.41 17.91 -4.71
C ASN A 110 -7.87 18.10 -4.30
N ILE A 111 -8.34 17.45 -3.23
CA ILE A 111 -9.72 17.55 -2.73
C ILE A 111 -10.17 19.00 -2.44
N ALA A 112 -11.47 19.24 -2.62
CA ALA A 112 -12.18 20.49 -2.37
C ALA A 112 -11.69 21.65 -3.23
N LYS A 113 -11.52 21.43 -4.52
CA LYS A 113 -11.15 22.43 -5.51
C LYS A 113 -12.25 22.70 -6.53
N ASP A 114 -13.19 21.77 -6.74
CA ASP A 114 -14.35 22.04 -7.59
C ASP A 114 -15.50 22.74 -6.86
N GLU A 115 -16.44 23.25 -7.64
CA GLU A 115 -17.62 23.94 -7.14
C GLU A 115 -18.52 23.03 -6.29
N ARG A 116 -18.60 21.73 -6.61
CA ARG A 116 -19.46 20.77 -5.90
C ARG A 116 -18.99 20.59 -4.47
N CYS A 117 -17.71 20.33 -4.27
CA CYS A 117 -17.10 20.20 -2.96
C CYS A 117 -17.05 21.54 -2.22
N GLN A 118 -16.80 22.65 -2.92
CA GLN A 118 -16.85 23.98 -2.30
C GLN A 118 -18.25 24.33 -1.78
N ASN A 119 -19.29 23.96 -2.52
CA ASN A 119 -20.68 24.13 -2.07
C ASN A 119 -20.98 23.22 -0.88
N LYS A 120 -20.64 21.93 -0.97
CA LYS A 120 -20.82 20.95 0.12
C LYS A 120 -20.11 21.39 1.41
N LEU A 121 -18.91 21.95 1.29
CA LEU A 121 -18.15 22.49 2.42
C LEU A 121 -18.91 23.60 3.14
N LYS A 122 -19.49 24.55 2.38
CA LYS A 122 -20.23 25.69 2.94
C LYS A 122 -21.56 25.26 3.56
N THR A 123 -22.29 24.36 2.90
CA THR A 123 -23.66 24.00 3.32
C THR A 123 -23.68 22.96 4.42
N ASP A 124 -22.81 21.95 4.37
CA ASP A 124 -22.94 20.74 5.19
C ASP A 124 -21.82 20.61 6.23
N PHE A 125 -20.65 21.21 5.97
CA PHE A 125 -19.45 20.95 6.75
C PHE A 125 -18.81 22.18 7.41
N GLY A 126 -19.48 23.34 7.36
CA GLY A 126 -18.98 24.57 8.00
C GLY A 126 -17.57 24.96 7.56
N ASN A 127 -17.26 24.73 6.28
CA ASN A 127 -15.93 24.92 5.66
C ASN A 127 -14.81 24.01 6.21
N SER A 128 -15.11 22.92 6.92
CA SER A 128 -14.09 21.96 7.36
C SER A 128 -13.77 20.93 6.28
N LEU A 129 -12.53 20.98 5.79
CA LEU A 129 -11.99 20.00 4.86
C LEU A 129 -11.90 18.60 5.48
N GLU A 130 -11.60 18.52 6.77
CA GLU A 130 -11.52 17.28 7.53
C GLU A 130 -12.88 16.57 7.55
N ARG A 131 -13.98 17.30 7.79
CA ARG A 131 -15.34 16.73 7.74
C ARG A 131 -15.69 16.17 6.37
N LEU A 132 -15.31 16.87 5.28
CA LEU A 132 -15.52 16.36 3.92
C LEU A 132 -14.76 15.04 3.67
N LYS A 133 -13.46 14.98 4.05
CA LYS A 133 -12.64 13.77 3.94
C LYS A 133 -13.23 12.62 4.75
N LEU A 134 -13.58 12.88 6.01
CA LEU A 134 -14.15 11.87 6.92
C LEU A 134 -15.51 11.39 6.44
N SER A 135 -16.34 12.26 5.87
CA SER A 135 -17.63 11.90 5.30
C SER A 135 -17.47 10.89 4.16
N HIS A 136 -16.54 11.15 3.23
CA HIS A 136 -16.23 10.22 2.14
C HIS A 136 -15.72 8.88 2.67
N ILE A 137 -14.66 8.91 3.48
CA ILE A 137 -14.01 7.72 4.03
C ILE A 137 -15.00 6.87 4.83
N SER A 138 -15.82 7.49 5.69
CA SER A 138 -16.86 6.81 6.48
C SER A 138 -17.95 6.21 5.58
N THR A 139 -18.39 6.92 4.54
CA THR A 139 -19.40 6.43 3.59
C THR A 139 -18.93 5.17 2.85
N VAL A 140 -17.69 5.20 2.34
CA VAL A 140 -17.10 4.05 1.63
C VAL A 140 -16.88 2.87 2.58
N ALA A 141 -16.35 3.12 3.78
CA ALA A 141 -16.11 2.07 4.77
C ALA A 141 -17.40 1.43 5.29
N LYS A 142 -18.47 2.23 5.52
CA LYS A 142 -19.81 1.74 5.87
C LYS A 142 -20.38 0.85 4.79
N PHE A 143 -20.28 1.25 3.52
CA PHE A 143 -20.74 0.41 2.42
C PHE A 143 -19.98 -0.93 2.36
N ALA A 144 -18.65 -0.90 2.49
CA ALA A 144 -17.84 -2.12 2.52
C ALA A 144 -18.19 -3.05 3.69
N LYS A 145 -18.39 -2.48 4.89
CA LYS A 145 -18.68 -3.27 6.09
C LYS A 145 -20.13 -3.76 6.13
N ASP A 146 -21.07 -2.84 6.06
CA ASP A 146 -22.48 -3.10 6.37
C ASP A 146 -23.25 -3.64 5.17
N THR A 147 -22.89 -3.23 3.94
CA THR A 147 -23.57 -3.67 2.72
C THR A 147 -22.88 -4.86 2.07
N LEU A 148 -21.54 -4.84 1.98
CA LEU A 148 -20.78 -5.93 1.34
C LEU A 148 -20.37 -7.04 2.31
N GLY A 149 -20.50 -6.82 3.63
CA GLY A 149 -20.28 -7.82 4.66
C GLY A 149 -18.80 -8.07 5.02
N PHE A 150 -17.88 -7.18 4.62
CA PHE A 150 -16.49 -7.28 5.06
C PHE A 150 -16.40 -7.08 6.58
N LYS A 151 -15.67 -7.95 7.28
CA LYS A 151 -15.48 -7.87 8.73
C LYS A 151 -14.49 -6.78 9.13
N SER A 152 -13.48 -6.55 8.30
CA SER A 152 -12.48 -5.51 8.52
C SER A 152 -12.29 -4.69 7.25
N VAL A 153 -12.30 -3.36 7.39
CA VAL A 153 -12.01 -2.44 6.31
C VAL A 153 -10.73 -1.70 6.67
N LEU A 154 -9.68 -1.90 5.88
CA LEU A 154 -8.40 -1.23 6.05
C LEU A 154 -8.38 0.04 5.20
N ALA A 155 -7.73 1.07 5.70
CA ALA A 155 -7.44 2.28 4.95
C ALA A 155 -6.10 2.85 5.38
N TRP A 156 -5.43 3.55 4.47
CA TRP A 156 -4.22 4.29 4.79
C TRP A 156 -4.55 5.46 5.73
N ASP A 157 -3.62 5.78 6.63
CA ASP A 157 -3.89 6.70 7.74
C ASP A 157 -3.57 8.18 7.46
N ASP A 158 -2.86 8.48 6.37
CA ASP A 158 -2.22 9.78 6.12
C ASP A 158 -3.20 10.96 6.15
N LEU A 159 -4.42 10.77 5.62
CA LEU A 159 -5.48 11.78 5.66
C LEU A 159 -6.04 12.03 7.07
N LEU A 160 -5.80 11.13 8.03
CA LEU A 160 -6.36 11.17 9.39
C LEU A 160 -5.38 11.75 10.43
N ARG A 161 -4.07 11.79 10.14
CA ARG A 161 -3.00 12.04 11.13
C ARG A 161 -3.18 13.32 11.96
N LYS A 162 -3.67 14.40 11.34
CA LYS A 162 -3.83 15.72 11.98
C LYS A 162 -5.26 15.99 12.48
N ILE A 163 -6.20 15.07 12.24
CA ILE A 163 -7.60 15.27 12.60
C ILE A 163 -7.79 15.12 14.12
N PRO A 164 -8.50 16.04 14.78
CA PRO A 164 -8.75 15.96 16.22
C PRO A 164 -9.75 14.85 16.56
N THR A 165 -9.58 14.24 17.74
CA THR A 165 -10.40 13.12 18.24
C THR A 165 -11.92 13.36 18.13
N PRO A 166 -12.48 14.54 18.48
CA PRO A 166 -13.93 14.77 18.36
C PRO A 166 -14.47 14.57 16.94
N LEU A 167 -13.74 14.99 15.90
CA LEU A 167 -14.17 14.78 14.51
C LEU A 167 -14.05 13.30 14.10
N LEU A 168 -12.99 12.61 14.52
CA LEU A 168 -12.86 11.17 14.27
C LEU A 168 -14.00 10.37 14.90
N THR A 169 -14.41 10.74 16.12
CA THR A 169 -15.55 10.15 16.83
C THR A 169 -16.88 10.47 16.14
N GLU A 170 -17.08 11.72 15.73
CA GLU A 170 -18.32 12.14 15.06
C GLU A 170 -18.64 11.31 13.82
N PHE A 171 -17.62 11.00 13.01
CA PHE A 171 -17.78 10.18 11.80
C PHE A 171 -17.65 8.67 12.05
N GLN A 172 -17.55 8.25 13.32
CA GLN A 172 -17.43 6.86 13.77
C GLN A 172 -16.27 6.11 13.09
N ILE A 173 -15.20 6.80 12.69
CA ILE A 173 -14.14 6.20 11.87
C ILE A 173 -13.49 4.99 12.55
N GLY A 174 -13.34 5.02 13.88
CA GLY A 174 -12.79 3.92 14.67
C GLY A 174 -13.64 2.64 14.67
N GLU A 175 -14.93 2.73 14.33
CA GLU A 175 -15.82 1.57 14.23
C GLU A 175 -15.73 0.88 12.85
N TYR A 176 -15.43 1.66 11.81
CA TYR A 176 -15.47 1.18 10.42
C TYR A 176 -14.09 0.89 9.84
N ILE A 177 -13.01 1.50 10.35
CA ILE A 177 -11.69 1.39 9.75
C ILE A 177 -10.65 0.82 10.70
N LEU A 178 -9.83 -0.10 10.18
CA LEU A 178 -8.55 -0.52 10.72
C LEU A 178 -7.44 0.27 10.01
N PRO A 179 -6.84 1.30 10.63
CA PRO A 179 -5.89 2.16 9.94
C PRO A 179 -4.55 1.43 9.73
N VAL A 180 -3.98 1.62 8.55
CA VAL A 180 -2.62 1.19 8.20
C VAL A 180 -1.70 2.40 8.24
N ILE A 181 -0.88 2.47 9.29
CA ILE A 181 0.04 3.58 9.56
C ILE A 181 1.33 3.37 8.78
N TRP A 182 1.46 4.07 7.65
CA TRP A 182 2.53 3.85 6.70
C TRP A 182 3.58 4.96 6.70
N ASN A 183 4.85 4.57 6.57
CA ASN A 183 5.95 5.48 6.33
C ASN A 183 7.15 4.70 5.82
N TYR A 184 7.80 5.21 4.78
CA TYR A 184 8.93 4.56 4.11
C TYR A 184 10.28 5.24 4.34
N ASP A 185 10.35 6.23 5.23
CA ASP A 185 11.61 6.85 5.65
C ASP A 185 12.56 5.78 6.26
N LEU A 186 13.88 6.00 6.17
CA LEU A 186 14.87 5.08 6.72
C LEU A 186 14.68 4.82 8.22
N ASP A 187 14.31 5.87 8.95
CA ASP A 187 13.98 5.82 10.36
C ASP A 187 12.66 6.55 10.61
N VAL A 188 11.59 5.78 10.85
CA VAL A 188 10.27 6.35 11.08
C VAL A 188 10.12 6.96 12.48
N SER A 189 11.01 6.63 13.44
CA SER A 189 10.95 7.17 14.81
C SER A 189 11.35 8.64 14.86
N SER A 190 12.26 9.05 13.98
CA SER A 190 12.68 10.44 13.80
C SER A 190 11.93 11.19 12.69
N SER A 191 10.97 10.54 12.03
CA SER A 191 10.22 11.13 10.92
C SER A 191 9.25 12.22 11.38
N ASN A 192 9.19 13.32 10.64
CA ASN A 192 8.21 14.39 10.84
C ASN A 192 6.80 14.03 10.31
N LYS A 193 6.63 12.86 9.68
CA LYS A 193 5.36 12.42 9.09
C LYS A 193 4.34 11.96 10.12
N PHE A 194 4.75 11.69 11.36
CA PHE A 194 3.88 11.36 12.49
C PHE A 194 3.77 12.56 13.43
N PRO A 195 2.67 13.34 13.40
CA PRO A 195 2.53 14.53 14.22
C PRO A 195 2.54 14.20 15.73
N ALA A 196 3.01 15.15 16.54
CA ALA A 196 2.97 15.04 17.99
C ALA A 196 1.55 14.68 18.49
N GLY A 197 1.47 13.78 19.48
CA GLY A 197 0.20 13.32 20.04
C GLY A 197 -0.60 12.35 19.16
N MET A 198 -0.12 11.98 17.96
CA MET A 198 -0.88 11.16 17.00
C MET A 198 -1.26 9.81 17.59
N PHE A 199 -0.31 9.07 18.15
CA PHE A 199 -0.60 7.75 18.73
C PHE A 199 -1.56 7.85 19.92
N GLN A 200 -1.44 8.87 20.76
CA GLN A 200 -2.37 9.13 21.86
C GLN A 200 -3.79 9.44 21.38
N ARG A 201 -3.95 10.13 20.25
CA ARG A 201 -5.28 10.35 19.63
C ARG A 201 -5.81 9.06 19.02
N TYR A 202 -4.96 8.32 18.31
CA TYR A 202 -5.36 7.11 17.61
C TYR A 202 -5.82 6.03 18.58
N THR A 203 -5.17 5.87 19.73
CA THR A 203 -5.54 4.83 20.71
C THR A 203 -6.88 5.10 21.41
N LYS A 204 -7.36 6.34 21.37
CA LYS A 204 -8.71 6.72 21.81
C LYS A 204 -9.79 6.38 20.79
N ILE A 205 -9.43 6.27 19.51
CA ILE A 205 -10.37 6.08 18.40
C ILE A 205 -10.34 4.64 17.89
N PHE A 206 -9.16 4.09 17.66
CA PHE A 206 -8.95 2.82 16.99
C PHE A 206 -8.64 1.71 18.00
N PRO A 207 -9.44 0.63 18.03
CA PRO A 207 -9.15 -0.54 18.87
C PRO A 207 -7.83 -1.21 18.48
N LYS A 208 -7.55 -1.28 17.19
CA LYS A 208 -6.38 -1.90 16.59
C LYS A 208 -5.83 -1.02 15.48
N ILE A 209 -4.53 -1.15 15.21
CA ILE A 209 -3.83 -0.50 14.10
C ILE A 209 -2.88 -1.49 13.43
N ILE A 210 -2.51 -1.23 12.18
CA ILE A 210 -1.48 -1.98 11.44
C ILE A 210 -0.35 -1.01 11.09
N PHE A 211 0.90 -1.47 11.13
CA PHE A 211 2.01 -0.71 10.56
C PHE A 211 2.20 -1.01 9.07
N GLY A 212 2.55 -0.01 8.27
CA GLY A 212 2.84 -0.14 6.84
C GLY A 212 4.32 0.13 6.55
N SER A 213 5.12 -0.94 6.49
CA SER A 213 6.52 -0.92 6.05
C SER A 213 6.61 -1.30 4.57
N VAL A 214 7.81 -1.49 4.04
CA VAL A 214 8.08 -1.70 2.62
C VAL A 214 9.26 -2.64 2.41
N PHE A 215 9.22 -3.47 1.37
CA PHE A 215 10.34 -4.30 0.92
C PHE A 215 10.86 -3.92 -0.47
N LYS A 216 10.13 -3.08 -1.22
CA LYS A 216 10.55 -2.53 -2.52
C LYS A 216 9.64 -1.37 -2.98
N GLY A 217 10.12 -0.56 -3.91
CA GLY A 217 9.31 0.38 -4.69
C GLY A 217 9.05 1.73 -4.02
N ALA A 218 9.78 2.08 -2.95
CA ALA A 218 9.57 3.30 -2.18
C ALA A 218 10.83 4.15 -2.02
N GLU A 219 11.84 3.94 -2.87
CA GLU A 219 13.03 4.78 -2.92
C GLU A 219 12.82 5.97 -3.85
N ASN A 220 12.73 5.73 -5.16
CA ASN A 220 12.51 6.75 -6.20
C ASN A 220 11.82 6.11 -7.41
N GLY A 221 11.13 6.91 -8.22
CA GLY A 221 10.37 6.43 -9.39
C GLY A 221 11.23 5.78 -10.49
N ASN A 222 12.52 6.07 -10.53
CA ASN A 222 13.47 5.51 -11.51
C ASN A 222 14.43 4.47 -10.89
N THR A 223 14.19 4.04 -9.64
CA THR A 223 15.00 3.01 -9.02
C THR A 223 14.78 1.68 -9.73
N THR A 224 15.82 1.17 -10.36
CA THR A 224 15.77 -0.10 -11.09
C THR A 224 16.12 -1.32 -10.23
N PHE A 225 16.67 -1.08 -9.03
CA PHE A 225 17.16 -2.13 -8.16
C PHE A 225 16.94 -1.83 -6.67
N VAL A 226 16.39 -2.81 -5.98
CA VAL A 226 16.05 -2.88 -4.57
C VAL A 226 17.26 -2.61 -3.69
N LYS A 227 17.06 -1.76 -2.68
CA LYS A 227 18.05 -1.45 -1.65
C LYS A 227 17.69 -2.20 -0.37
N ILE A 228 18.09 -3.47 -0.28
CA ILE A 228 17.65 -4.38 0.80
C ILE A 228 17.96 -3.83 2.19
N ASP A 229 19.15 -3.27 2.39
CA ASP A 229 19.56 -2.71 3.67
C ASP A 229 18.70 -1.51 4.09
N ARG A 230 18.26 -0.71 3.12
CA ARG A 230 17.38 0.43 3.36
C ARG A 230 16.01 -0.04 3.83
N TYR A 231 15.43 -1.03 3.16
CA TYR A 231 14.09 -1.52 3.49
C TYR A 231 14.04 -2.24 4.83
N LEU A 232 15.08 -3.01 5.14
CA LEU A 232 15.25 -3.60 6.48
C LEU A 232 15.43 -2.53 7.56
N SER A 233 16.09 -1.41 7.25
CA SER A 233 16.23 -0.29 8.19
C SER A 233 14.87 0.36 8.47
N ASN A 234 14.06 0.57 7.42
CA ASN A 234 12.69 1.04 7.57
C ASN A 234 11.87 0.09 8.46
N LEU A 235 11.88 -1.22 8.19
CA LEU A 235 11.17 -2.20 9.00
C LEU A 235 11.61 -2.16 10.47
N LYS A 236 12.93 -2.20 10.73
CA LYS A 236 13.51 -2.08 12.07
C LYS A 236 13.06 -0.84 12.81
N SER A 237 12.96 0.29 12.11
CA SER A 237 12.52 1.54 12.72
C SER A 237 11.07 1.51 13.21
N PHE A 238 10.19 0.69 12.62
CA PHE A 238 8.84 0.46 13.17
C PHE A 238 8.86 -0.33 14.48
N PHE A 239 9.78 -1.27 14.65
CA PHE A 239 9.97 -1.98 15.92
C PHE A 239 10.52 -1.02 16.99
N ASN A 240 11.47 -0.16 16.63
CA ASN A 240 11.97 0.87 17.54
C ASN A 240 10.86 1.86 17.94
N LEU A 241 10.05 2.32 16.98
CA LEU A 241 8.90 3.18 17.23
C LEU A 241 7.89 2.51 18.18
N TYR A 242 7.65 1.21 18.02
CA TYR A 242 6.80 0.45 18.93
C TYR A 242 7.31 0.51 20.37
N GLU A 243 8.60 0.26 20.59
CA GLU A 243 9.19 0.33 21.93
C GLU A 243 9.17 1.76 22.49
N GLU A 244 9.47 2.78 21.68
CA GLU A 244 9.43 4.19 22.11
C GLU A 244 8.02 4.64 22.50
N LYS A 245 6.98 4.13 21.81
CA LYS A 245 5.58 4.48 22.03
C LYS A 245 4.79 3.37 22.71
N LYS A 246 5.48 2.49 23.45
CA LYS A 246 4.89 1.28 24.03
C LYS A 246 3.66 1.58 24.90
N GLU A 247 3.72 2.62 25.72
CA GLU A 247 2.58 3.07 26.55
C GLU A 247 1.29 3.34 25.76
N ASN A 248 1.41 3.71 24.48
CA ASN A 248 0.26 3.94 23.61
C ASN A 248 -0.06 2.71 22.76
N LEU A 249 0.94 1.94 22.33
CA LEU A 249 0.80 0.92 21.30
C LEU A 249 0.64 -0.50 21.83
N GLU A 250 0.98 -0.75 23.08
CA GLU A 250 0.88 -2.07 23.70
C GLU A 250 -0.55 -2.62 23.62
N GLY A 251 -0.69 -3.83 23.09
CA GLY A 251 -1.99 -4.47 22.85
C GLY A 251 -2.81 -3.89 21.69
N ARG A 252 -2.32 -2.87 20.97
CA ARG A 252 -3.04 -2.21 19.86
C ARG A 252 -2.56 -2.63 18.46
N ILE A 253 -1.31 -3.06 18.31
CA ILE A 253 -0.78 -3.52 17.02
C ILE A 253 -1.44 -4.85 16.63
N ALA A 254 -2.15 -4.87 15.50
CA ALA A 254 -2.72 -6.08 14.91
C ALA A 254 -1.73 -6.81 13.98
N GLY A 255 -0.75 -6.09 13.45
CA GLY A 255 0.28 -6.66 12.58
C GLY A 255 1.05 -5.58 11.83
N ILE A 256 1.84 -6.03 10.86
CA ILE A 256 2.62 -5.18 9.95
C ILE A 256 2.38 -5.64 8.51
N ALA A 257 2.03 -4.70 7.64
CA ALA A 257 1.99 -4.88 6.20
C ALA A 257 3.33 -4.44 5.61
N VAL A 258 4.01 -5.35 4.90
CA VAL A 258 5.25 -5.04 4.18
C VAL A 258 4.91 -4.87 2.71
N THR A 259 4.88 -3.62 2.26
CA THR A 259 4.41 -3.23 0.93
C THR A 259 5.48 -3.41 -0.15
N GLY A 260 5.04 -3.63 -1.40
CA GLY A 260 5.94 -3.83 -2.53
C GLY A 260 5.43 -3.08 -3.76
N TRP A 261 5.65 -1.76 -3.78
CA TRP A 261 5.13 -0.86 -4.80
C TRP A 261 5.82 -1.07 -6.15
N GLN A 262 5.11 -0.77 -7.23
CA GLN A 262 5.63 -0.92 -8.60
C GLN A 262 5.76 0.42 -9.33
N ARG A 263 5.12 1.47 -8.84
CA ARG A 263 5.12 2.82 -9.42
C ARG A 263 4.61 3.82 -8.37
N PHE A 264 5.04 5.07 -8.47
CA PHE A 264 4.59 6.18 -7.61
C PHE A 264 3.30 6.83 -8.11
N TRP A 265 3.03 6.74 -9.41
CA TRP A 265 1.76 7.13 -9.99
C TRP A 265 1.49 6.29 -11.23
N HIS A 266 0.21 6.15 -11.58
CA HIS A 266 -0.25 5.28 -12.65
C HIS A 266 0.45 5.49 -14.02
N GLY A 267 0.85 6.72 -14.31
CA GLY A 267 1.41 7.12 -15.61
C GLY A 267 2.92 6.99 -15.78
N ILE A 268 3.66 6.43 -14.82
CA ILE A 268 5.12 6.20 -14.96
C ILE A 268 5.46 4.73 -15.14
N GLU A 269 6.71 4.54 -15.58
CA GLU A 269 7.39 3.26 -15.65
C GLU A 269 7.43 2.52 -14.31
N LEU A 270 7.62 1.21 -14.41
CA LEU A 270 7.73 0.35 -13.24
C LEU A 270 9.10 0.53 -12.57
N CYS A 271 9.12 0.56 -11.25
CA CYS A 271 10.32 0.50 -10.43
C CYS A 271 10.40 -0.83 -9.67
N GLU A 272 11.63 -1.29 -9.41
CA GLU A 272 11.94 -2.43 -8.54
C GLU A 272 10.99 -3.63 -8.71
N ILE A 273 11.11 -4.38 -9.82
CA ILE A 273 10.15 -5.44 -10.17
C ILE A 273 10.12 -6.56 -9.11
N LEU A 274 9.02 -7.32 -9.08
CA LEU A 274 8.81 -8.33 -8.02
C LEU A 274 9.94 -9.35 -7.88
N PRO A 275 10.46 -10.01 -8.95
CA PRO A 275 11.54 -10.99 -8.82
C PRO A 275 12.78 -10.44 -8.09
N GLU A 276 13.11 -9.20 -8.40
CA GLU A 276 14.25 -8.47 -7.88
C GLU A 276 14.03 -8.01 -6.43
N GLY A 277 12.77 -7.83 -6.01
CA GLY A 277 12.40 -7.61 -4.61
C GLY A 277 12.29 -8.88 -3.74
N ILE A 278 12.36 -10.10 -4.30
CA ILE A 278 12.17 -11.35 -3.52
C ILE A 278 13.17 -11.49 -2.37
N PRO A 279 14.49 -11.27 -2.57
CA PRO A 279 15.43 -11.33 -1.46
C PRO A 279 15.12 -10.32 -0.35
N SER A 280 14.68 -9.11 -0.70
CA SER A 280 14.25 -8.12 0.29
C SER A 280 13.01 -8.60 1.05
N LEU A 281 12.02 -9.17 0.37
CA LEU A 281 10.82 -9.71 1.04
C LEU A 281 11.17 -10.82 2.03
N VAL A 282 12.06 -11.76 1.65
CA VAL A 282 12.52 -12.82 2.55
C VAL A 282 13.30 -12.25 3.73
N ASN A 283 14.11 -11.22 3.50
CA ASN A 283 14.83 -10.50 4.53
C ASN A 283 13.88 -9.87 5.57
N GLU A 284 12.82 -9.20 5.12
CA GLU A 284 11.79 -8.65 6.00
C GLU A 284 11.05 -9.75 6.78
N ALA A 285 10.67 -10.84 6.12
CA ALA A 285 9.99 -11.97 6.76
C ALA A 285 10.84 -12.65 7.86
N ILE A 286 12.14 -12.82 7.61
CA ILE A 286 13.07 -13.37 8.61
C ILE A 286 13.18 -12.44 9.82
N TYR A 287 13.25 -11.13 9.60
CA TYR A 287 13.34 -10.16 10.68
C TYR A 287 12.05 -10.11 11.52
N ILE A 288 10.87 -10.11 10.88
CA ILE A 288 9.58 -10.14 11.58
C ILE A 288 9.48 -11.35 12.51
N ASN A 289 9.95 -12.51 12.05
CA ASN A 289 9.95 -13.75 12.84
C ASN A 289 11.02 -13.79 13.92
N ASN A 290 12.06 -12.95 13.83
CA ASN A 290 13.14 -12.90 14.82
C ASN A 290 13.79 -11.50 14.89
N PRO A 291 13.15 -10.54 15.59
CA PRO A 291 13.59 -9.13 15.60
C PRO A 291 14.93 -8.89 16.30
N SER A 292 15.43 -9.84 17.09
CA SER A 292 16.73 -9.75 17.77
C SER A 292 17.89 -10.23 16.89
N LEU A 293 17.62 -10.77 15.70
CA LEU A 293 18.63 -11.31 14.81
C LEU A 293 19.52 -10.18 14.26
N ARG A 294 20.85 -10.35 14.41
CA ARG A 294 21.84 -9.45 13.81
C ARG A 294 21.86 -9.61 12.29
N LYS A 295 22.30 -8.55 11.60
CA LYS A 295 22.36 -8.46 10.13
C LYS A 295 22.99 -9.70 9.49
N ASP A 296 24.15 -10.14 9.98
CA ASP A 296 24.87 -11.29 9.43
C ASP A 296 24.06 -12.59 9.57
N GLY A 297 23.34 -12.74 10.69
CA GLY A 297 22.44 -13.85 10.92
C GLY A 297 21.23 -13.83 10.00
N ILE A 298 20.69 -12.64 9.70
CA ILE A 298 19.60 -12.48 8.73
C ILE A 298 20.11 -12.89 7.34
N THR A 299 21.23 -12.33 6.87
CA THR A 299 21.83 -12.65 5.57
C THR A 299 22.05 -14.16 5.40
N LYS A 300 22.60 -14.83 6.43
CA LYS A 300 22.79 -16.28 6.43
C LYS A 300 21.46 -17.03 6.21
N LYS A 301 20.41 -16.67 6.96
CA LYS A 301 19.09 -17.30 6.82
C LYS A 301 18.45 -17.01 5.47
N VAL A 302 18.63 -15.81 4.90
CA VAL A 302 18.15 -15.49 3.55
C VAL A 302 18.82 -16.42 2.54
N PHE A 303 20.15 -16.58 2.64
CA PHE A 303 20.92 -17.46 1.75
C PHE A 303 20.46 -18.93 1.86
N GLU A 304 20.22 -19.41 3.07
CA GLU A 304 19.69 -20.76 3.31
C GLU A 304 18.28 -20.91 2.70
N THR A 305 17.39 -19.95 2.96
CA THR A 305 15.99 -19.97 2.49
C THR A 305 15.91 -19.96 0.96
N LEU A 306 16.72 -19.12 0.33
CA LEU A 306 16.78 -18.98 -1.13
C LEU A 306 17.78 -19.93 -1.79
N LYS A 307 18.38 -20.88 -1.03
CA LYS A 307 19.34 -21.87 -1.52
C LYS A 307 20.47 -21.27 -2.37
N CYS A 308 21.01 -20.14 -1.90
CA CYS A 308 22.06 -19.39 -2.58
C CYS A 308 23.39 -20.14 -2.55
N LYS A 309 24.09 -20.16 -3.69
CA LYS A 309 25.49 -20.57 -3.75
C LYS A 309 26.37 -19.37 -3.42
N THR A 310 27.42 -19.59 -2.62
CA THR A 310 28.40 -18.54 -2.28
C THR A 310 29.08 -18.00 -3.52
N ARG A 311 29.23 -16.67 -3.60
CA ARG A 311 29.99 -15.97 -4.63
C ARG A 311 30.93 -14.98 -3.93
N ASP A 312 32.19 -14.97 -4.33
CA ASP A 312 33.06 -13.83 -4.05
C ASP A 312 32.63 -12.67 -4.98
N SER A 313 32.13 -11.57 -4.43
CA SER A 313 31.98 -10.34 -5.21
C SER A 313 33.38 -9.77 -5.46
N LYS A 314 34.00 -10.18 -6.56
CA LYS A 314 35.30 -9.62 -6.97
C LYS A 314 35.07 -8.41 -7.85
N GLU A 315 35.86 -7.37 -7.61
CA GLU A 315 35.97 -6.22 -8.51
C GLU A 315 36.38 -6.70 -9.90
N LEU A 316 35.68 -6.24 -10.93
CA LEU A 316 35.99 -6.57 -12.31
C LEU A 316 36.79 -5.42 -12.91
N HIS A 317 38.00 -5.71 -13.39
CA HIS A 317 38.87 -4.73 -14.02
C HIS A 317 38.77 -4.90 -15.54
N PHE A 318 38.28 -3.88 -16.24
CA PHE A 318 38.14 -3.92 -17.70
C PHE A 318 38.53 -2.56 -18.32
N ASN A 319 39.50 -2.56 -19.24
CA ASN A 319 40.01 -1.37 -19.93
C ASN A 319 40.37 -0.19 -19.00
N GLY A 320 40.96 -0.48 -17.83
CA GLY A 320 41.33 0.55 -16.84
C GLY A 320 40.19 1.05 -15.96
N ASN A 321 38.96 0.56 -16.16
CA ASN A 321 37.82 0.82 -15.28
C ASN A 321 37.66 -0.31 -14.26
N ILE A 322 37.30 0.06 -13.04
CA ILE A 322 36.94 -0.87 -11.96
C ILE A 322 35.42 -0.90 -11.85
N TYR A 323 34.84 -2.07 -12.08
CA TYR A 323 33.44 -2.33 -11.80
C TYR A 323 33.32 -3.03 -10.46
N VAL A 324 32.65 -2.37 -9.51
CA VAL A 324 32.29 -2.93 -8.21
C VAL A 324 30.83 -3.42 -8.31
N PRO A 325 30.59 -4.74 -8.27
CA PRO A 325 29.23 -5.28 -8.31
C PRO A 325 28.38 -4.69 -7.19
N ARG A 326 27.09 -4.48 -7.47
CA ARG A 326 26.15 -4.06 -6.42
C ARG A 326 26.10 -5.13 -5.34
N LYS A 327 25.90 -4.72 -4.09
CA LYS A 327 25.83 -5.62 -2.95
C LYS A 327 24.76 -6.70 -3.16
N GLU A 328 23.67 -6.36 -3.81
CA GLU A 328 22.54 -7.24 -4.03
C GLU A 328 22.76 -8.24 -5.18
N GLU A 329 23.80 -8.10 -6.01
CA GLU A 329 24.15 -9.11 -7.04
C GLU A 329 24.61 -10.44 -6.43
N ILE A 330 24.89 -10.47 -5.12
CA ILE A 330 25.13 -11.71 -4.38
C ILE A 330 23.96 -12.71 -4.49
N TYR A 331 22.75 -12.23 -4.81
CA TYR A 331 21.57 -13.07 -4.97
C TYR A 331 21.42 -13.71 -6.36
N ALA A 332 22.30 -13.39 -7.31
CA ALA A 332 22.23 -13.93 -8.68
C ALA A 332 22.35 -15.46 -8.75
N ASN A 333 22.96 -16.10 -7.74
CA ASN A 333 23.16 -17.55 -7.68
C ASN A 333 22.21 -18.25 -6.68
N CYS A 334 21.06 -17.63 -6.43
CA CYS A 334 20.00 -18.19 -5.59
C CYS A 334 18.94 -18.92 -6.43
N ASN A 335 17.95 -19.49 -5.74
CA ASN A 335 16.86 -20.23 -6.34
C ASN A 335 15.52 -19.59 -5.94
N PHE A 336 15.00 -18.73 -6.82
CA PHE A 336 13.67 -18.15 -6.72
C PHE A 336 13.12 -17.75 -8.10
N PRO A 337 11.80 -17.60 -8.26
CA PRO A 337 11.19 -17.20 -9.52
C PRO A 337 11.73 -15.86 -10.05
N GLY A 338 12.27 -15.86 -11.27
CA GLY A 338 12.80 -14.68 -11.94
C GLY A 338 14.20 -14.25 -11.48
N VAL A 339 14.97 -15.15 -10.88
CA VAL A 339 16.40 -14.92 -10.54
C VAL A 339 17.25 -14.48 -11.74
N ASP A 340 16.88 -14.88 -12.96
CA ASP A 340 17.58 -14.51 -14.20
C ASP A 340 17.64 -12.99 -14.44
N VAL A 341 16.74 -12.21 -13.81
CA VAL A 341 16.79 -10.74 -13.82
C VAL A 341 18.14 -10.24 -13.27
N TYR A 342 18.72 -10.92 -12.27
CA TYR A 342 20.02 -10.53 -11.73
C TYR A 342 21.15 -10.75 -12.74
N ALA A 343 21.04 -11.74 -13.62
CA ALA A 343 22.04 -11.95 -14.68
C ALA A 343 21.98 -10.86 -15.76
N LEU A 344 20.78 -10.36 -16.08
CA LEU A 344 20.56 -9.28 -17.06
C LEU A 344 21.05 -7.91 -16.59
N VAL A 345 21.13 -7.68 -15.29
CA VAL A 345 21.62 -6.42 -14.70
C VAL A 345 23.15 -6.45 -14.47
N SER A 346 23.74 -7.64 -14.35
CA SER A 346 25.19 -7.86 -14.20
C SER A 346 25.95 -7.97 -15.54
N SER A 347 25.25 -8.05 -16.68
CA SER A 347 25.81 -8.10 -18.04
C SER A 347 25.71 -6.74 -18.73
#